data_AF-A0A940MP77-F1
#
_entry.id   AF-A0A940MP77-F1
#
_cell.length_a   1.000
_cell.length_b   1.000
_cell.length_c   1.000
_cell.angle_alpha   90.00
_cell.angle_beta   90.00
_cell.angle_gamma   90.00
#
_symmetry.space_group_name_H-M   'P 1'
#
loop_
_entity.id
_entity.type
_entity.pdbx_description
1 polymer ?
#
loop_
_entity_poly.entity_id
_entity_poly.type
_entity_poly.pdbx_seq_one_letter_code
_entity_poly.pdbx_strand_id
1 'polypeptide(L)'
;MSASAPPRSNTLIAGGLPWIERAPGAPYFITAAGEPWTPIGQNDALPWPELSGLLGRRDLPEVERHLRALKESGVTCLRLMLEYAEGEEHYFERPAGNFVPAVVELWDDLFALCERVGLYILLTPMDTFFTWIRFDRHPYNRAHGGPCADRSQLMVCPETRALVKARLAFATERWGGSGALFAWDLWNEMHPAQGDNRPDAFPNYIDDVSPFLRELEIRLHGRAHLQCVSVFGPELIWKPWIVEPIFRHPLLDFANSHFYEEGTIDDPMDTVAPAVSAGRLTREALSEINDMRPFFDSEHGPIHTFKDHGITLPAAYDDEYFRHIQWAHLASGGAGGGMRWPNRDPHVLTPGMRAAQGALSRFLPLIDWPRFLRRNLNDEIAVESGAVHAFGCGDASQAVVWLLRQELGEAVEGRRPVKASGTVQASIRVPGLAPGRYRVTLFDTLAGREAGQMEATADDAGLRLTPTIAAGDLALAIVPA
;
A
#
# COMPACT_ATOMS: atom_id res chain seq x y z
N MET A 1 30.41 -2.36 28.78
CA MET A 1 29.18 -2.27 29.60
C MET A 1 28.03 -2.51 28.65
N SER A 2 27.43 -3.69 28.75
CA SER A 2 26.44 -4.21 27.81
C SER A 2 25.06 -3.67 28.18
N ALA A 3 24.44 -2.88 27.29
CA ALA A 3 23.05 -2.47 27.42
C ALA A 3 22.19 -3.50 26.67
N SER A 4 21.58 -4.41 27.44
CA SER A 4 20.59 -5.35 26.94
C SER A 4 19.31 -4.62 26.57
N ALA A 5 18.89 -4.73 25.30
CA ALA A 5 17.55 -4.35 24.87
C ALA A 5 16.49 -5.19 25.64
N PRO A 6 15.34 -4.61 26.00
CA PRO A 6 14.31 -5.37 26.70
C PRO A 6 13.65 -6.38 25.74
N PRO A 7 13.26 -7.56 26.23
CA PRO A 7 12.53 -8.53 25.42
C PRO A 7 11.13 -7.98 25.12
N ARG A 8 10.74 -7.98 23.84
CA ARG A 8 9.35 -7.70 23.43
C ARG A 8 8.49 -8.85 23.94
N SER A 9 7.57 -8.54 24.86
CA SER A 9 6.65 -9.53 25.43
C SER A 9 5.69 -10.01 24.35
N ASN A 10 5.73 -11.31 24.07
CA ASN A 10 4.73 -12.00 23.27
C ASN A 10 3.49 -12.21 24.15
N THR A 11 2.75 -11.14 24.40
CA THR A 11 1.49 -11.20 25.16
C THR A 11 0.39 -11.54 24.17
N LEU A 12 -0.17 -12.75 24.28
CA LEU A 12 -1.44 -13.11 23.64
C LEU A 12 -2.46 -12.01 23.96
N ILE A 13 -2.99 -11.34 22.92
CA ILE A 13 -3.97 -10.27 23.10
C ILE A 13 -5.28 -10.91 23.58
N ALA A 14 -5.52 -10.84 24.89
CA ALA A 14 -6.83 -11.12 25.46
C ALA A 14 -7.79 -10.01 24.98
N GLY A 15 -8.44 -10.23 23.83
CA GLY A 15 -9.36 -9.26 23.21
C GLY A 15 -9.41 -9.23 21.67
N GLY A 16 -8.60 -10.04 20.96
CA GLY A 16 -8.48 -9.95 19.50
C GLY A 16 -7.67 -8.72 19.04
N LEU A 17 -7.35 -8.61 17.76
CA LEU A 17 -6.70 -7.40 17.23
C LEU A 17 -7.66 -6.20 17.29
N PRO A 18 -7.19 -4.98 17.60
CA PRO A 18 -8.04 -3.81 17.54
C PRO A 18 -8.38 -3.48 16.08
N TRP A 19 -9.62 -3.10 15.82
CA TRP A 19 -10.04 -2.67 14.48
C TRP A 19 -9.26 -1.42 14.05
N ILE A 20 -9.10 -1.23 12.74
CA ILE A 20 -8.49 -0.02 12.19
C ILE A 20 -9.59 0.97 11.78
N GLU A 21 -9.34 2.25 12.07
CA GLU A 21 -10.24 3.37 11.82
C GLU A 21 -9.48 4.52 11.14
N ARG A 22 -10.22 5.49 10.60
CA ARG A 22 -9.63 6.76 10.19
C ARG A 22 -9.33 7.60 11.43
N ALA A 23 -8.18 8.26 11.43
CA ALA A 23 -7.87 9.25 12.45
C ALA A 23 -8.91 10.39 12.39
N PRO A 24 -9.53 10.76 13.52
CA PRO A 24 -10.47 11.87 13.55
C PRO A 24 -9.77 13.19 13.20
N GLY A 25 -10.02 13.70 12.00
CA GLY A 25 -9.48 14.99 11.54
C GLY A 25 -8.06 14.94 10.97
N ALA A 26 -7.45 13.76 10.82
CA ALA A 26 -6.17 13.61 10.13
C ALA A 26 -6.27 12.54 9.04
N PRO A 27 -5.51 12.66 7.95
CA PRO A 27 -5.68 11.79 6.79
C PRO A 27 -4.92 10.46 6.92
N TYR A 28 -4.91 9.88 8.12
CA TYR A 28 -4.17 8.67 8.47
C TYR A 28 -5.08 7.66 9.17
N PHE A 29 -4.51 6.51 9.52
CA PHE A 29 -5.24 5.44 10.20
C PHE A 29 -4.80 5.34 11.66
N ILE A 30 -5.72 4.86 12.50
CA ILE A 30 -5.50 4.55 13.90
C ILE A 30 -6.11 3.19 14.23
N THR A 31 -5.66 2.55 15.31
CA THR A 31 -6.41 1.46 15.92
C THR A 31 -7.64 2.03 16.63
N ALA A 32 -8.64 1.18 16.92
CA ALA A 32 -9.81 1.55 17.73
C ALA A 32 -9.44 2.00 19.16
N ALA A 33 -8.21 1.73 19.61
CA ALA A 33 -7.64 2.24 20.86
C ALA A 33 -7.01 3.65 20.72
N GLY A 34 -6.99 4.23 19.51
CA GLY A 34 -6.42 5.54 19.23
C GLY A 34 -4.92 5.54 18.91
N GLU A 35 -4.29 4.37 18.77
CA GLU A 35 -2.86 4.28 18.46
C GLU A 35 -2.62 4.50 16.96
N PRO A 36 -1.57 5.23 16.54
CA PRO A 36 -1.25 5.39 15.12
C PRO A 36 -0.98 4.04 14.46
N TRP A 37 -1.58 3.85 13.28
CA TRP A 37 -1.36 2.66 12.46
C TRP A 37 -1.09 3.07 11.01
N THR A 38 -0.22 2.33 10.34
CA THR A 38 0.17 2.62 8.96
C THR A 38 0.24 1.31 8.19
N PRO A 39 -0.38 1.19 7.00
CA PRO A 39 -0.18 0.07 6.11
C PRO A 39 1.26 0.05 5.58
N ILE A 40 2.05 -0.90 6.09
CA ILE A 40 3.32 -1.35 5.52
C ILE A 40 3.01 -2.72 4.94
N GLY A 41 2.85 -2.76 3.61
CA GLY A 41 2.12 -3.85 2.94
C GLY A 41 2.98 -4.95 2.36
N GLN A 42 2.41 -6.16 2.32
CA GLN A 42 2.85 -7.30 1.52
C GLN A 42 1.73 -7.64 0.54
N ASN A 43 1.97 -7.50 -0.77
CA ASN A 43 1.13 -8.16 -1.77
C ASN A 43 1.51 -9.63 -1.85
N ASP A 44 0.52 -10.52 -1.78
CA ASP A 44 0.71 -11.96 -1.86
C ASP A 44 -0.46 -12.63 -2.59
N ALA A 45 -0.36 -13.92 -2.85
CA ALA A 45 -1.45 -14.70 -3.41
C ALA A 45 -1.47 -16.14 -2.90
N LEU A 46 -2.67 -16.73 -2.89
CA LEU A 46 -2.90 -18.09 -2.40
C LEU A 46 -1.94 -19.17 -2.95
N PRO A 47 -1.61 -19.20 -4.27
CA PRO A 47 -0.70 -20.22 -4.80
C PRO A 47 0.78 -19.90 -4.60
N TRP A 48 1.13 -18.68 -4.16
CA TRP A 48 2.53 -18.27 -4.11
C TRP A 48 3.29 -18.96 -2.98
N PRO A 49 4.62 -19.10 -3.08
CA PRO A 49 5.39 -19.98 -2.19
C PRO A 49 5.14 -19.74 -0.71
N GLU A 50 5.01 -18.46 -0.31
CA GLU A 50 4.89 -18.03 1.09
C GLU A 50 3.53 -18.41 1.73
N LEU A 51 2.46 -18.55 0.93
CA LEU A 51 1.11 -18.89 1.40
C LEU A 51 0.58 -20.24 0.88
N SER A 52 1.26 -20.86 -0.08
CA SER A 52 0.84 -22.12 -0.73
C SER A 52 0.62 -23.29 0.23
N GLY A 53 1.25 -23.25 1.41
CA GLY A 53 1.09 -24.22 2.48
C GLY A 53 -0.30 -24.21 3.13
N LEU A 54 -1.10 -23.15 2.94
CA LEU A 54 -2.45 -23.04 3.52
C LEU A 54 -3.44 -24.01 2.86
N LEU A 55 -3.41 -24.14 1.52
CA LEU A 55 -4.41 -24.94 0.81
C LEU A 55 -4.24 -26.42 1.19
N GLY A 56 -5.31 -27.01 1.74
CA GLY A 56 -5.28 -28.37 2.28
C GLY A 56 -4.38 -28.53 3.50
N ARG A 57 -4.05 -27.43 4.20
CA ARG A 57 -3.20 -27.41 5.40
C ARG A 57 -1.88 -28.15 5.23
N ARG A 58 -1.27 -28.02 4.05
CA ARG A 58 -0.03 -28.74 3.71
C ARG A 58 1.11 -28.38 4.65
N ASP A 59 1.25 -27.11 5.03
CA ASP A 59 2.29 -26.65 5.96
C ASP A 59 1.91 -25.33 6.66
N LEU A 60 0.93 -25.38 7.58
CA LEU A 60 0.56 -24.22 8.41
C LEU A 60 1.73 -23.68 9.26
N PRO A 61 2.62 -24.51 9.85
CA PRO A 61 3.78 -24.01 10.57
C PRO A 61 4.72 -23.15 9.72
N GLU A 62 4.93 -23.50 8.44
CA GLU A 62 5.73 -22.64 7.55
C GLU A 62 5.08 -21.28 7.37
N VAL A 63 3.78 -21.28 7.06
CA VAL A 63 3.02 -20.05 6.82
C VAL A 63 3.06 -19.16 8.07
N GLU A 64 2.87 -19.73 9.26
CA GLU A 64 2.98 -18.97 10.51
C GLU A 64 4.38 -18.39 10.72
N ARG A 65 5.44 -19.15 10.41
CA ARG A 65 6.83 -18.66 10.49
C ARG A 65 7.07 -17.51 9.51
N HIS A 66 6.57 -17.62 8.28
CA HIS A 66 6.63 -16.54 7.30
C HIS A 66 5.88 -15.28 7.79
N LEU A 67 4.64 -15.42 8.26
CA LEU A 67 3.86 -14.30 8.80
C LEU A 67 4.56 -13.62 9.99
N ARG A 68 5.21 -14.39 10.87
CA ARG A 68 6.03 -13.83 11.96
C ARG A 68 7.23 -13.06 11.43
N ALA A 69 7.92 -13.58 10.41
CA ALA A 69 9.04 -12.90 9.77
C ALA A 69 8.60 -11.58 9.10
N LEU A 70 7.41 -11.53 8.47
CA LEU A 70 6.83 -10.28 7.97
C LEU A 70 6.63 -9.28 9.10
N LYS A 71 5.99 -9.70 10.20
CA LYS A 71 5.72 -8.84 11.36
C LYS A 71 7.01 -8.30 11.98
N GLU A 72 8.03 -9.15 12.12
CA GLU A 72 9.36 -8.76 12.62
C GLU A 72 10.07 -7.77 11.69
N SER A 73 9.80 -7.85 10.38
CA SER A 73 10.29 -6.91 9.37
C SER A 73 9.49 -5.61 9.32
N GLY A 74 8.52 -5.41 10.21
CA GLY A 74 7.73 -4.18 10.30
C GLY A 74 6.50 -4.14 9.40
N VAL A 75 6.19 -5.22 8.68
CA VAL A 75 4.94 -5.34 7.91
C VAL A 75 3.75 -5.31 8.87
N THR A 76 2.70 -4.60 8.47
CA THR A 76 1.46 -4.47 9.24
C THR A 76 0.26 -5.01 8.49
N CYS A 77 0.31 -5.07 7.15
CA CYS A 77 -0.84 -5.40 6.31
C CYS A 77 -0.45 -6.39 5.21
N LEU A 78 -1.28 -7.39 4.97
CA LEU A 78 -1.28 -8.19 3.75
C LEU A 78 -2.34 -7.62 2.80
N ARG A 79 -2.07 -7.61 1.51
CA ARG A 79 -3.07 -7.33 0.49
C ARG A 79 -3.29 -8.60 -0.32
N LEU A 80 -4.53 -9.06 -0.36
CA LEU A 80 -4.89 -10.37 -0.90
C LEU A 80 -6.22 -10.31 -1.64
N MET A 81 -6.39 -11.21 -2.59
CA MET A 81 -7.63 -11.45 -3.32
C MET A 81 -8.27 -12.74 -2.79
N LEU A 82 -9.59 -12.76 -2.54
CA LEU A 82 -10.31 -13.93 -2.01
C LEU A 82 -10.07 -15.22 -2.83
N GLU A 83 -9.79 -15.05 -4.11
CA GLU A 83 -9.34 -16.08 -5.03
C GLU A 83 -8.14 -15.60 -5.82
N TYR A 84 -7.42 -16.54 -6.41
CA TYR A 84 -6.40 -16.24 -7.42
C TYR A 84 -6.73 -17.06 -8.67
N ALA A 85 -7.30 -16.40 -9.67
CA ALA A 85 -8.01 -17.07 -10.77
C ALA A 85 -7.07 -17.62 -11.86
N GLU A 86 -5.76 -17.64 -11.60
CA GLU A 86 -4.78 -18.31 -12.46
C GLU A 86 -5.04 -19.82 -12.55
N GLY A 87 -5.42 -20.46 -11.44
CA GLY A 87 -5.72 -21.89 -11.37
C GLY A 87 -7.15 -22.14 -10.85
N GLU A 88 -7.78 -23.23 -11.28
CA GLU A 88 -9.18 -23.52 -10.89
C GLU A 88 -9.29 -24.05 -9.46
N GLU A 89 -8.18 -24.50 -8.88
CA GLU A 89 -8.05 -24.99 -7.51
C GLU A 89 -8.05 -23.87 -6.46
N HIS A 90 -7.89 -22.62 -6.90
CA HIS A 90 -7.91 -21.43 -6.04
C HIS A 90 -9.13 -20.54 -6.27
N TYR A 91 -10.13 -21.00 -7.05
CA TYR A 91 -11.42 -20.32 -7.16
C TYR A 91 -12.13 -20.31 -5.81
N PHE A 92 -12.69 -19.16 -5.43
CA PHE A 92 -13.48 -19.07 -4.21
C PHE A 92 -14.83 -19.77 -4.36
N GLU A 93 -15.35 -19.84 -5.59
CA GLU A 93 -16.62 -20.48 -5.92
C GLU A 93 -16.49 -21.42 -7.11
N ARG A 94 -17.12 -22.61 -7.03
CA ARG A 94 -17.21 -23.53 -8.16
C ARG A 94 -18.36 -24.54 -7.96
N PRO A 95 -19.46 -24.47 -8.74
CA PRO A 95 -19.82 -23.42 -9.70
C PRO A 95 -20.11 -22.08 -9.00
N ALA A 96 -20.39 -21.02 -9.77
CA ALA A 96 -20.79 -19.72 -9.23
C ALA A 96 -21.88 -19.83 -8.14
N GLY A 97 -21.71 -19.08 -7.05
CA GLY A 97 -22.58 -19.12 -5.88
C GLY A 97 -22.38 -20.32 -4.94
N ASN A 98 -21.41 -21.20 -5.22
CA ASN A 98 -21.10 -22.35 -4.36
C ASN A 98 -19.65 -22.25 -3.89
N PHE A 99 -19.45 -21.80 -2.65
CA PHE A 99 -18.11 -21.60 -2.08
C PHE A 99 -17.33 -22.92 -1.95
N VAL A 100 -16.07 -22.91 -2.36
CA VAL A 100 -15.18 -24.09 -2.34
C VAL A 100 -14.70 -24.33 -0.90
N PRO A 101 -15.08 -25.44 -0.23
CA PRO A 101 -14.78 -25.63 1.19
C PRO A 101 -13.28 -25.58 1.53
N ALA A 102 -12.41 -26.08 0.64
CA ALA A 102 -10.97 -26.07 0.85
C ALA A 102 -10.37 -24.65 0.82
N VAL A 103 -10.91 -23.75 0.00
CA VAL A 103 -10.48 -22.34 -0.06
C VAL A 103 -11.05 -21.57 1.13
N VAL A 104 -12.28 -21.89 1.57
CA VAL A 104 -12.84 -21.35 2.82
C VAL A 104 -11.98 -21.75 4.03
N GLU A 105 -11.56 -23.02 4.13
CA GLU A 105 -10.69 -23.50 5.21
C GLU A 105 -9.33 -22.78 5.21
N LEU A 106 -8.75 -22.56 4.03
CA LEU A 106 -7.54 -21.75 3.87
C LEU A 106 -7.71 -20.36 4.50
N TRP A 107 -8.83 -19.70 4.26
CA TRP A 107 -9.08 -18.35 4.78
C TRP A 107 -9.33 -18.35 6.28
N ASP A 108 -10.02 -19.37 6.81
CA ASP A 108 -10.17 -19.56 8.26
C ASP A 108 -8.82 -19.63 8.97
N ASP A 109 -7.91 -20.45 8.42
CA ASP A 109 -6.59 -20.62 8.98
C ASP A 109 -5.76 -19.34 8.87
N LEU A 110 -5.84 -18.64 7.73
CA LEU A 110 -5.10 -17.39 7.52
C LEU A 110 -5.58 -16.28 8.45
N PHE A 111 -6.89 -16.06 8.60
CA PHE A 111 -7.42 -15.07 9.55
C PHE A 111 -6.99 -15.40 10.99
N ALA A 112 -7.09 -16.66 11.40
CA ALA A 112 -6.67 -17.10 12.73
C ALA A 112 -5.15 -16.92 12.97
N LEU A 113 -4.33 -17.14 11.94
CA LEU A 113 -2.88 -16.90 12.01
C LEU A 113 -2.57 -15.40 12.07
N CYS A 114 -3.21 -14.59 11.25
CA CYS A 114 -3.06 -13.14 11.24
C CYS A 114 -3.44 -12.51 12.59
N GLU A 115 -4.55 -12.92 13.22
CA GLU A 115 -4.91 -12.48 14.57
C GLU A 115 -3.83 -12.81 15.60
N ARG A 116 -3.29 -14.03 15.54
CA ARG A 116 -2.27 -14.51 16.50
C ARG A 116 -0.92 -13.80 16.32
N VAL A 117 -0.56 -13.49 15.09
CA VAL A 117 0.71 -12.82 14.75
C VAL A 117 0.62 -11.31 14.88
N GLY A 118 -0.58 -10.75 14.73
CA GLY A 118 -0.81 -9.31 14.75
C GLY A 118 -0.61 -8.64 13.38
N LEU A 119 -1.09 -9.29 12.32
CA LEU A 119 -1.13 -8.76 10.95
C LEU A 119 -2.56 -8.49 10.52
N TYR A 120 -2.73 -7.46 9.69
CA TYR A 120 -4.01 -7.08 9.13
C TYR A 120 -4.11 -7.47 7.65
N ILE A 121 -5.33 -7.49 7.11
CA ILE A 121 -5.62 -7.88 5.73
C ILE A 121 -6.44 -6.78 5.03
N LEU A 122 -5.96 -6.30 3.90
CA LEU A 122 -6.74 -5.60 2.87
C LEU A 122 -7.23 -6.65 1.87
N LEU A 123 -8.55 -6.85 1.81
CA LEU A 123 -9.15 -7.97 1.09
C LEU A 123 -10.05 -7.50 -0.06
N THR A 124 -9.80 -8.00 -1.26
CA THR A 124 -10.67 -7.81 -2.44
C THR A 124 -11.46 -9.08 -2.76
N PRO A 125 -12.74 -8.98 -3.18
CA PRO A 125 -13.58 -10.15 -3.40
C PRO A 125 -13.20 -10.99 -4.63
N MET A 126 -12.32 -10.48 -5.50
CA MET A 126 -11.90 -11.18 -6.70
C MET A 126 -10.56 -10.69 -7.25
N ASP A 127 -9.90 -11.61 -7.96
CA ASP A 127 -8.78 -11.34 -8.87
C ASP A 127 -9.33 -10.92 -10.23
N THR A 128 -9.15 -9.66 -10.60
CA THR A 128 -9.67 -9.13 -11.87
C THR A 128 -8.77 -9.42 -13.06
N PHE A 129 -7.47 -9.64 -12.86
CA PHE A 129 -6.52 -9.89 -13.93
C PHE A 129 -6.73 -11.28 -14.53
N PHE A 130 -6.65 -12.35 -13.74
CA PHE A 130 -6.84 -13.70 -14.29
C PHE A 130 -8.31 -13.99 -14.59
N THR A 131 -9.27 -13.36 -13.89
CA THR A 131 -10.67 -13.40 -14.31
C THR A 131 -10.82 -12.85 -15.72
N TRP A 132 -10.12 -11.76 -16.06
CA TRP A 132 -10.15 -11.20 -17.42
C TRP A 132 -9.49 -12.14 -18.43
N ILE A 133 -8.26 -12.59 -18.17
CA ILE A 133 -7.47 -13.40 -19.10
C ILE A 133 -8.08 -14.78 -19.35
N ARG A 134 -8.64 -15.40 -18.29
CA ARG A 134 -9.19 -16.77 -18.31
C ARG A 134 -10.71 -16.79 -18.14
N PHE A 135 -11.39 -15.72 -18.56
CA PHE A 135 -12.84 -15.62 -18.41
C PHE A 135 -13.59 -16.78 -19.07
N ASP A 136 -13.06 -17.33 -20.16
CA ASP A 136 -13.61 -18.49 -20.85
C ASP A 136 -13.81 -19.69 -19.92
N ARG A 137 -13.05 -19.81 -18.83
CA ARG A 137 -13.14 -20.90 -17.83
C ARG A 137 -13.71 -20.46 -16.49
N HIS A 138 -13.83 -19.15 -16.27
CA HIS A 138 -14.20 -18.60 -14.97
C HIS A 138 -15.65 -18.98 -14.60
N PRO A 139 -15.95 -19.30 -13.32
CA PRO A 139 -17.30 -19.68 -12.88
C PRO A 139 -18.40 -18.66 -13.22
N TYR A 140 -18.05 -17.39 -13.36
CA TYR A 140 -19.00 -16.33 -13.72
C TYR A 140 -19.40 -16.33 -15.20
N ASN A 141 -18.66 -17.04 -16.06
CA ASN A 141 -19.00 -17.13 -17.47
C ASN A 141 -20.25 -17.98 -17.68
N ARG A 142 -21.18 -17.48 -18.49
CA ARG A 142 -22.43 -18.16 -18.84
C ARG A 142 -22.25 -19.52 -19.49
N ALA A 143 -21.17 -19.73 -20.25
CA ALA A 143 -20.83 -21.05 -20.80
C ALA A 143 -20.52 -22.09 -19.71
N HIS A 144 -20.16 -21.64 -18.51
CA HIS A 144 -19.86 -22.45 -17.33
C HIS A 144 -20.95 -22.40 -16.25
N GLY A 145 -22.16 -21.96 -16.61
CA GLY A 145 -23.30 -21.87 -15.69
C GLY A 145 -23.35 -20.60 -14.84
N GLY A 146 -22.42 -19.66 -15.04
CA GLY A 146 -22.47 -18.33 -14.44
C GLY A 146 -23.45 -17.39 -15.12
N PRO A 147 -23.61 -16.16 -14.61
CA PRO A 147 -24.56 -15.20 -15.17
C PRO A 147 -24.01 -14.37 -16.33
N CYS A 148 -22.69 -14.17 -16.39
CA CYS A 148 -22.10 -13.12 -17.22
C CYS A 148 -21.82 -13.63 -18.63
N ALA A 149 -22.36 -12.93 -19.62
CA ALA A 149 -22.21 -13.29 -21.03
C ALA A 149 -20.80 -13.00 -21.56
N ASP A 150 -20.16 -11.93 -21.07
CA ASP A 150 -18.86 -11.44 -21.54
C ASP A 150 -18.12 -10.73 -20.40
N ARG A 151 -16.80 -10.88 -20.33
CA ARG A 151 -15.96 -10.25 -19.29
C ARG A 151 -16.07 -8.73 -19.24
N SER A 152 -16.42 -8.09 -20.36
CA SER A 152 -16.63 -6.65 -20.39
C SER A 152 -17.84 -6.19 -19.58
N GLN A 153 -18.72 -7.10 -19.19
CA GLN A 153 -19.95 -6.80 -18.46
C GLN A 153 -19.86 -7.13 -16.96
N LEU A 154 -18.69 -7.55 -16.46
CA LEU A 154 -18.50 -8.02 -15.08
C LEU A 154 -19.04 -7.05 -14.02
N MET A 155 -18.84 -5.74 -14.18
CA MET A 155 -19.28 -4.73 -13.21
C MET A 155 -20.76 -4.32 -13.37
N VAL A 156 -21.33 -4.53 -14.56
CA VAL A 156 -22.66 -4.04 -14.94
C VAL A 156 -23.72 -5.14 -15.04
N CYS A 157 -23.33 -6.41 -15.06
CA CYS A 157 -24.24 -7.55 -14.97
C CYS A 157 -24.86 -7.62 -13.56
N PRO A 158 -26.17 -7.42 -13.40
CA PRO A 158 -26.82 -7.39 -12.09
C PRO A 158 -26.64 -8.69 -11.30
N GLU A 159 -26.64 -9.83 -11.98
CA GLU A 159 -26.49 -11.14 -11.38
C GLU A 159 -25.03 -11.43 -10.98
N THR A 160 -24.03 -10.97 -11.75
CA THR A 160 -22.63 -10.99 -11.30
C THR A 160 -22.45 -10.14 -10.05
N ARG A 161 -23.06 -8.95 -10.04
CA ARG A 161 -23.02 -8.08 -8.86
C ARG A 161 -23.70 -8.72 -7.64
N ALA A 162 -24.78 -9.47 -7.84
CA ALA A 162 -25.42 -10.24 -6.77
C ALA A 162 -24.48 -11.33 -6.21
N LEU A 163 -23.71 -12.01 -7.07
CA LEU A 163 -22.69 -12.97 -6.63
C LEU A 163 -21.55 -12.31 -5.86
N VAL A 164 -21.06 -11.15 -6.31
CA VAL A 164 -20.02 -10.40 -5.57
C VAL A 164 -20.54 -9.95 -4.21
N LYS A 165 -21.79 -9.48 -4.12
CA LYS A 165 -22.44 -9.21 -2.82
C LYS A 165 -22.55 -10.47 -1.95
N ALA A 166 -22.85 -11.64 -2.53
CA ALA A 166 -22.87 -12.90 -1.80
C ALA A 166 -21.48 -13.32 -1.29
N ARG A 167 -20.41 -13.10 -2.06
CA ARG A 167 -19.02 -13.30 -1.61
C ARG A 167 -18.69 -12.44 -0.41
N LEU A 168 -18.96 -11.14 -0.52
CA LEU A 168 -18.71 -10.18 0.56
C LEU A 168 -19.56 -10.50 1.79
N ALA A 169 -20.81 -10.90 1.61
CA ALA A 169 -21.69 -11.33 2.69
C ALA A 169 -21.16 -12.55 3.43
N PHE A 170 -20.78 -13.59 2.68
CA PHE A 170 -20.17 -14.79 3.25
C PHE A 170 -18.87 -14.45 4.00
N ALA A 171 -18.01 -13.65 3.38
CA ALA A 171 -16.72 -13.27 3.96
C ALA A 171 -16.90 -12.46 5.24
N THR A 172 -17.85 -11.51 5.29
CA THR A 172 -18.09 -10.73 6.52
C THR A 172 -18.80 -11.54 7.61
N GLU A 173 -19.74 -12.41 7.27
CA GLU A 173 -20.39 -13.30 8.23
C GLU A 173 -19.38 -14.23 8.92
N ARG A 174 -18.33 -14.62 8.19
CA ARG A 174 -17.33 -15.57 8.68
C ARG A 174 -16.11 -14.90 9.34
N TRP A 175 -15.58 -13.85 8.72
CA TRP A 175 -14.32 -13.22 9.10
C TRP A 175 -14.44 -11.74 9.43
N GLY A 176 -15.57 -11.09 9.12
CA GLY A 176 -15.79 -9.67 9.37
C GLY A 176 -15.97 -9.29 10.84
N GLY A 177 -15.97 -10.25 11.76
CA GLY A 177 -15.84 -9.97 13.20
C GLY A 177 -14.38 -9.88 13.67
N SER A 178 -13.43 -10.33 12.84
CA SER A 178 -12.01 -10.36 13.17
C SER A 178 -11.38 -8.98 13.05
N GLY A 179 -10.61 -8.58 14.07
CA GLY A 179 -9.80 -7.38 13.98
C GLY A 179 -8.62 -7.49 13.03
N ALA A 180 -8.31 -8.69 12.50
CA ALA A 180 -7.30 -8.86 11.46
C ALA A 180 -7.77 -8.30 10.10
N LEU A 181 -9.05 -8.02 9.90
CA LEU A 181 -9.49 -7.33 8.70
C LEU A 181 -9.19 -5.82 8.86
N PHE A 182 -8.35 -5.27 7.99
CA PHE A 182 -8.12 -3.82 7.93
C PHE A 182 -9.25 -3.14 7.15
N ALA A 183 -9.48 -3.60 5.92
CA ALA A 183 -10.42 -2.97 5.00
C ALA A 183 -10.85 -3.92 3.87
N TRP A 184 -11.99 -3.58 3.27
CA TRP A 184 -12.45 -4.16 2.02
C TRP A 184 -12.02 -3.28 0.83
N ASP A 185 -11.27 -3.85 -0.11
CA ASP A 185 -11.14 -3.30 -1.46
C ASP A 185 -12.29 -3.89 -2.28
N LEU A 186 -13.37 -3.13 -2.45
CA LEU A 186 -14.64 -3.65 -2.99
C LEU A 186 -14.52 -4.14 -4.44
N TRP A 187 -13.45 -3.76 -5.14
CA TRP A 187 -13.11 -4.24 -6.48
C TRP A 187 -11.64 -3.97 -6.81
N ASN A 188 -10.88 -5.04 -7.07
CA ASN A 188 -9.49 -4.92 -7.52
C ASN A 188 -9.40 -4.24 -8.89
N GLU A 189 -8.63 -3.16 -9.00
CA GLU A 189 -8.35 -2.47 -10.27
C GLU A 189 -9.60 -2.25 -11.12
N MET A 190 -10.53 -1.44 -10.62
CA MET A 190 -11.69 -1.02 -11.39
C MET A 190 -11.23 -0.52 -12.76
N HIS A 191 -11.65 -1.23 -13.81
CA HIS A 191 -11.20 -0.98 -15.17
C HIS A 191 -12.41 -0.71 -16.07
N PRO A 192 -12.42 0.37 -16.88
CA PRO A 192 -13.56 0.74 -17.73
C PRO A 192 -14.04 -0.40 -18.64
N ALA A 193 -13.09 -1.18 -19.17
CA ALA A 193 -13.40 -2.35 -19.99
C ALA A 193 -14.25 -3.42 -19.30
N GLN A 194 -14.22 -3.55 -17.96
CA GLN A 194 -15.04 -4.48 -17.16
C GLN A 194 -16.45 -3.93 -16.87
N GLY A 195 -16.65 -2.63 -17.10
CA GLY A 195 -17.92 -1.93 -16.96
C GLY A 195 -18.54 -1.54 -18.30
N ASP A 196 -18.25 -2.29 -19.37
CA ASP A 196 -18.76 -2.06 -20.73
C ASP A 196 -18.45 -0.63 -21.24
N ASN A 197 -17.32 -0.07 -20.76
CA ASN A 197 -16.89 1.32 -20.97
C ASN A 197 -17.95 2.37 -20.61
N ARG A 198 -18.90 2.03 -19.74
CA ARG A 198 -19.93 2.98 -19.30
C ARG A 198 -19.34 3.93 -18.25
N PRO A 199 -19.49 5.25 -18.42
CA PRO A 199 -18.91 6.22 -17.51
C PRO A 199 -19.52 6.17 -16.09
N ASP A 200 -20.71 5.60 -15.95
CA ASP A 200 -21.43 5.43 -14.70
C ASP A 200 -21.22 4.06 -14.05
N ALA A 201 -20.46 3.14 -14.67
CA ALA A 201 -20.27 1.78 -14.16
C ALA A 201 -19.65 1.75 -12.75
N PHE A 202 -18.70 2.64 -12.48
CA PHE A 202 -17.98 2.70 -11.21
C PHE A 202 -18.87 3.24 -10.08
N PRO A 203 -19.45 4.45 -10.17
CA PRO A 203 -20.35 4.95 -9.12
C PRO A 203 -21.55 4.02 -8.93
N ASN A 204 -22.18 3.51 -10.00
CA ASN A 204 -23.31 2.58 -9.89
C ASN A 204 -22.95 1.25 -9.19
N TYR A 205 -21.69 0.81 -9.29
CA TYR A 205 -21.21 -0.36 -8.55
C TYR A 205 -21.00 -0.01 -7.07
N ILE A 206 -20.33 1.10 -6.79
CA ILE A 206 -20.02 1.54 -5.41
C ILE A 206 -21.32 1.84 -4.65
N ASP A 207 -22.28 2.55 -5.26
CA ASP A 207 -23.59 2.90 -4.69
C ASP A 207 -24.45 1.69 -4.35
N ASP A 208 -24.20 0.53 -4.98
CA ASP A 208 -24.93 -0.71 -4.69
C ASP A 208 -24.18 -1.58 -3.67
N VAL A 209 -22.87 -1.75 -3.83
CA VAL A 209 -22.10 -2.72 -3.04
C VAL A 209 -21.66 -2.15 -1.68
N SER A 210 -21.25 -0.88 -1.62
CA SER A 210 -20.73 -0.28 -0.38
C SER A 210 -21.80 -0.18 0.72
N PRO A 211 -23.00 0.40 0.46
CA PRO A 211 -24.06 0.46 1.49
C PRO A 211 -24.50 -0.93 1.94
N PHE A 212 -24.67 -1.86 0.99
CA PHE A 212 -25.03 -3.24 1.28
C PHE A 212 -24.07 -3.88 2.31
N LEU A 213 -22.76 -3.82 2.04
CA LEU A 213 -21.77 -4.43 2.92
C LEU A 213 -21.70 -3.69 4.26
N ARG A 214 -21.73 -2.35 4.24
CA ARG A 214 -21.66 -1.55 5.47
C ARG A 214 -22.85 -1.81 6.39
N GLU A 215 -24.06 -1.85 5.85
CA GLU A 215 -25.28 -2.16 6.62
C GLU A 215 -25.25 -3.59 7.18
N LEU A 216 -24.77 -4.55 6.38
CA LEU A 216 -24.57 -5.92 6.80
C LEU A 216 -23.57 -6.03 7.96
N GLU A 217 -22.42 -5.38 7.85
CA GLU A 217 -21.42 -5.36 8.91
C GLU A 217 -21.93 -4.70 10.19
N ILE A 218 -22.59 -3.54 10.10
CA ILE A 218 -23.18 -2.88 11.27
C ILE A 218 -24.19 -3.81 11.95
N ARG A 219 -25.01 -4.53 11.18
CA ARG A 219 -25.99 -5.47 11.73
C ARG A 219 -25.34 -6.66 12.43
N LEU A 220 -24.26 -7.21 11.88
CA LEU A 220 -23.59 -8.41 12.41
C LEU A 220 -22.62 -8.09 13.55
N HIS A 221 -21.88 -7.00 13.42
CA HIS A 221 -20.69 -6.69 14.22
C HIS A 221 -20.83 -5.38 15.03
N GLY A 222 -21.93 -4.62 14.83
CA GLY A 222 -22.18 -3.33 15.51
C GLY A 222 -21.41 -2.13 14.93
N ARG A 223 -20.55 -2.38 13.94
CA ARG A 223 -19.69 -1.42 13.25
C ARG A 223 -19.28 -2.00 11.88
N ALA A 224 -18.71 -1.18 11.01
CA ALA A 224 -18.23 -1.61 9.69
C ALA A 224 -16.73 -1.39 9.53
N HIS A 225 -16.10 -2.23 8.72
CA HIS A 225 -14.71 -2.05 8.30
C HIS A 225 -14.61 -0.91 7.29
N LEU A 226 -13.39 -0.39 7.13
CA LEU A 226 -13.10 0.62 6.13
C LEU A 226 -13.28 0.02 4.73
N GLN A 227 -13.74 0.83 3.78
CA GLN A 227 -13.95 0.40 2.41
C GLN A 227 -13.22 1.32 1.42
N CYS A 228 -12.63 0.73 0.39
CA CYS A 228 -12.09 1.44 -0.77
C CYS A 228 -12.45 0.67 -2.06
N VAL A 229 -12.04 1.24 -3.19
CA VAL A 229 -11.83 0.50 -4.44
C VAL A 229 -10.42 0.85 -4.93
N SER A 230 -9.78 -0.04 -5.69
CA SER A 230 -8.51 0.25 -6.36
C SER A 230 -8.70 0.48 -7.86
N VAL A 231 -7.70 1.11 -8.50
CA VAL A 231 -7.64 1.36 -9.94
C VAL A 231 -6.24 1.11 -10.47
N PHE A 232 -6.13 0.58 -11.69
CA PHE A 232 -4.86 0.58 -12.43
C PHE A 232 -4.54 2.02 -12.84
N GLY A 233 -3.57 2.64 -12.15
CA GLY A 233 -3.31 4.09 -12.22
C GLY A 233 -3.24 4.69 -13.63
N PRO A 234 -2.60 4.04 -14.63
CA PRO A 234 -2.57 4.56 -15.99
C PRO A 234 -3.95 4.85 -16.62
N GLU A 235 -5.01 4.15 -16.20
CA GLU A 235 -6.37 4.43 -16.70
C GLU A 235 -6.87 5.84 -16.34
N LEU A 236 -6.35 6.46 -15.26
CA LEU A 236 -6.74 7.80 -14.84
C LEU A 236 -6.40 8.86 -15.91
N ILE A 237 -5.35 8.62 -16.70
CA ILE A 237 -4.93 9.50 -17.81
C ILE A 237 -5.90 9.38 -18.99
N TRP A 238 -6.22 8.15 -19.37
CA TRP A 238 -7.01 7.85 -20.57
C TRP A 238 -8.52 8.03 -20.36
N LYS A 239 -8.99 7.98 -19.11
CA LYS A 239 -10.40 8.01 -18.72
C LYS A 239 -10.60 8.89 -17.47
N PRO A 240 -10.41 10.23 -17.56
CA PRO A 240 -10.47 11.12 -16.40
C PRO A 240 -11.78 11.09 -15.60
N TRP A 241 -12.88 10.60 -16.18
CA TRP A 241 -14.14 10.42 -15.47
C TRP A 241 -14.08 9.38 -14.35
N ILE A 242 -13.08 8.49 -14.32
CA ILE A 242 -12.89 7.55 -13.21
C ILE A 242 -12.23 8.19 -11.99
N VAL A 243 -11.67 9.40 -12.10
CA VAL A 243 -11.01 10.09 -10.98
C VAL A 243 -11.98 10.34 -9.83
N GLU A 244 -13.20 10.79 -10.11
CA GLU A 244 -14.21 11.06 -9.09
C GLU A 244 -14.57 9.82 -8.26
N PRO A 245 -14.98 8.68 -8.85
CA PRO A 245 -15.38 7.51 -8.07
C PRO A 245 -14.24 6.87 -7.28
N ILE A 246 -12.97 7.09 -7.66
CA ILE A 246 -11.81 6.58 -6.93
C ILE A 246 -11.42 7.50 -5.75
N PHE A 247 -11.33 8.81 -5.99
CA PHE A 247 -10.73 9.74 -5.01
C PHE A 247 -11.77 10.48 -4.16
N ARG A 248 -13.01 10.62 -4.62
CA ARG A 248 -14.02 11.50 -4.00
C ARG A 248 -15.34 10.83 -3.64
N HIS A 249 -15.57 9.58 -4.06
CA HIS A 249 -16.85 8.91 -3.80
C HIS A 249 -17.18 8.93 -2.29
N PRO A 250 -18.35 9.44 -1.86
CA PRO A 250 -18.64 9.72 -0.44
C PRO A 250 -18.82 8.45 0.41
N LEU A 251 -19.03 7.30 -0.23
CA LEU A 251 -19.21 6.03 0.45
C LEU A 251 -17.89 5.33 0.80
N LEU A 252 -16.76 5.77 0.26
CA LEU A 252 -15.45 5.16 0.49
C LEU A 252 -14.69 5.88 1.61
N ASP A 253 -13.97 5.12 2.43
CA ASP A 253 -13.27 5.63 3.59
C ASP A 253 -11.87 6.16 3.26
N PHE A 254 -11.20 5.56 2.28
CA PHE A 254 -9.88 6.00 1.81
C PHE A 254 -9.76 5.77 0.30
N ALA A 255 -8.85 6.53 -0.32
CA ALA A 255 -8.54 6.41 -1.73
C ALA A 255 -7.36 5.46 -1.95
N ASN A 256 -7.40 4.71 -3.04
CA ASN A 256 -6.39 3.73 -3.39
C ASN A 256 -6.19 3.69 -4.91
N SER A 257 -4.95 3.67 -5.36
CA SER A 257 -4.58 3.59 -6.78
C SER A 257 -3.30 2.77 -6.89
N HIS A 258 -3.14 2.03 -7.98
CA HIS A 258 -1.93 1.27 -8.26
C HIS A 258 -0.99 2.07 -9.13
N PHE A 259 0.30 2.15 -8.77
CA PHE A 259 1.29 2.91 -9.52
C PHE A 259 2.06 2.04 -10.52
N TYR A 260 1.78 2.26 -11.80
CA TYR A 260 2.39 1.56 -12.93
C TYR A 260 2.67 2.54 -14.09
N GLU A 261 3.24 3.71 -13.80
CA GLU A 261 3.56 4.68 -14.85
C GLU A 261 4.57 4.12 -15.86
N GLU A 262 4.19 4.22 -17.13
CA GLU A 262 4.92 3.70 -18.30
C GLU A 262 6.33 4.27 -18.43
N GLY A 263 7.29 3.37 -18.66
CA GLY A 263 8.70 3.69 -18.91
C GLY A 263 9.47 4.14 -17.67
N THR A 264 8.85 4.08 -16.48
CA THR A 264 9.52 4.40 -15.22
C THR A 264 9.22 3.35 -14.15
N ILE A 265 8.02 3.33 -13.57
CA ILE A 265 7.69 2.43 -12.47
C ILE A 265 7.57 0.99 -12.99
N ASP A 266 6.95 0.81 -14.14
CA ASP A 266 6.68 -0.49 -14.76
C ASP A 266 7.87 -1.10 -15.54
N ASP A 267 8.78 -0.26 -16.02
CA ASP A 267 10.04 -0.66 -16.68
C ASP A 267 11.22 0.28 -16.31
N PRO A 268 11.74 0.18 -15.07
CA PRO A 268 12.73 1.13 -14.57
C PRO A 268 14.12 0.94 -15.20
N MET A 269 14.65 2.03 -15.77
CA MET A 269 16.04 2.14 -16.24
C MET A 269 17.00 2.75 -15.21
N ASP A 270 16.46 3.45 -14.22
CA ASP A 270 17.18 3.92 -13.04
C ASP A 270 16.26 3.91 -11.80
N THR A 271 16.85 4.14 -10.61
CA THR A 271 16.10 4.13 -9.33
C THR A 271 15.58 5.51 -8.91
N VAL A 272 15.88 6.58 -9.66
CA VAL A 272 15.49 7.97 -9.34
C VAL A 272 14.19 8.34 -10.03
N ALA A 273 14.04 8.09 -11.33
CA ALA A 273 12.86 8.43 -12.11
C ALA A 273 11.57 7.79 -11.57
N PRO A 274 11.55 6.51 -11.14
CA PRO A 274 10.37 5.92 -10.51
C PRO A 274 9.99 6.61 -9.19
N ALA A 275 10.98 7.08 -8.42
CA ALA A 275 10.74 7.81 -7.18
C ALA A 275 10.11 9.19 -7.45
N VAL A 276 10.64 9.90 -8.45
CA VAL A 276 10.08 11.19 -8.91
C VAL A 276 8.65 11.00 -9.42
N SER A 277 8.40 9.93 -10.19
CA SER A 277 7.06 9.55 -10.64
C SER A 277 6.12 9.27 -9.47
N ALA A 278 6.50 8.40 -8.53
CA ALA A 278 5.69 8.07 -7.36
C ALA A 278 5.34 9.30 -6.51
N GLY A 279 6.29 10.23 -6.32
CA GLY A 279 6.03 11.47 -5.60
C GLY A 279 5.05 12.40 -6.32
N ARG A 280 5.16 12.51 -7.67
CA ARG A 280 4.21 13.27 -8.49
C ARG A 280 2.81 12.64 -8.47
N LEU A 281 2.71 11.33 -8.69
CA LEU A 281 1.42 10.61 -8.68
C LEU A 281 0.74 10.70 -7.31
N THR A 282 1.51 10.62 -6.21
CA THR A 282 0.98 10.84 -4.86
C THR A 282 0.41 12.25 -4.72
N ARG A 283 1.13 13.28 -5.19
CA ARG A 283 0.65 14.67 -5.17
C ARG A 283 -0.62 14.85 -6.01
N GLU A 284 -0.67 14.27 -7.20
CA GLU A 284 -1.84 14.32 -8.08
C GLU A 284 -3.07 13.67 -7.40
N ALA A 285 -2.92 12.47 -6.85
CA ALA A 285 -3.96 11.81 -6.06
C ALA A 285 -4.46 12.68 -4.89
N LEU A 286 -3.54 13.27 -4.11
CA LEU A 286 -3.90 14.16 -3.01
C LEU A 286 -4.60 15.44 -3.47
N SER A 287 -4.33 15.94 -4.68
CA SER A 287 -5.00 17.12 -5.24
C SER A 287 -6.45 16.85 -5.65
N GLU A 288 -6.81 15.58 -5.89
CA GLU A 288 -8.19 15.18 -6.19
C GLU A 288 -9.03 14.94 -4.93
N ILE A 289 -8.39 14.73 -3.77
CA ILE A 289 -9.04 14.49 -2.47
C ILE A 289 -9.37 15.81 -1.79
N ASN A 290 -10.62 15.99 -1.39
CA ASN A 290 -11.13 17.24 -0.80
C ASN A 290 -11.65 17.10 0.64
N ASP A 291 -11.62 15.90 1.21
CA ASP A 291 -12.20 15.58 2.53
C ASP A 291 -11.18 15.00 3.53
N MET A 292 -9.88 15.15 3.24
CA MET A 292 -8.79 14.64 4.07
C MET A 292 -8.86 13.12 4.30
N ARG A 293 -9.48 12.34 3.40
CA ARG A 293 -9.39 10.88 3.51
C ARG A 293 -7.94 10.39 3.34
N PRO A 294 -7.55 9.29 4.01
CA PRO A 294 -6.28 8.65 3.72
C PRO A 294 -6.14 8.27 2.24
N PHE A 295 -4.91 8.30 1.75
CA PHE A 295 -4.56 7.82 0.41
C PHE A 295 -3.30 7.00 0.51
N PHE A 296 -3.27 5.82 -0.10
CA PHE A 296 -2.02 5.12 -0.35
C PHE A 296 -2.10 4.28 -1.61
N ASP A 297 -0.94 4.01 -2.19
CA ASP A 297 -0.76 3.05 -3.26
C ASP A 297 -0.73 1.61 -2.69
N SER A 298 -1.68 0.78 -3.09
CA SER A 298 -1.70 -0.63 -2.66
C SER A 298 -1.05 -1.59 -3.64
N GLU A 299 -0.50 -1.11 -4.75
CA GLU A 299 0.19 -1.96 -5.71
C GLU A 299 1.08 -1.18 -6.68
N HIS A 300 2.38 -1.45 -6.65
CA HIS A 300 3.31 -0.99 -7.66
C HIS A 300 4.34 -2.05 -8.00
N GLY A 301 5.01 -1.86 -9.12
CA GLY A 301 6.21 -2.61 -9.47
C GLY A 301 6.56 -2.55 -10.96
N PRO A 302 7.74 -3.05 -11.34
CA PRO A 302 8.21 -3.25 -12.70
C PRO A 302 7.42 -4.34 -13.45
N ILE A 303 6.11 -4.15 -13.61
CA ILE A 303 5.23 -5.15 -14.23
C ILE A 303 5.62 -5.46 -15.68
N HIS A 304 6.01 -4.46 -16.48
CA HIS A 304 6.41 -4.66 -17.87
C HIS A 304 7.82 -5.26 -17.97
N THR A 305 8.77 -4.87 -17.10
CA THR A 305 10.08 -5.56 -17.01
C THR A 305 9.89 -7.07 -16.75
N PHE A 306 8.98 -7.43 -15.84
CA PHE A 306 8.77 -8.83 -15.49
C PHE A 306 7.92 -9.59 -16.50
N LYS A 307 6.70 -9.12 -16.77
CA LYS A 307 5.70 -9.83 -17.56
C LYS A 307 6.01 -9.83 -19.05
N ASP A 308 6.43 -8.68 -19.58
CA ASP A 308 6.58 -8.50 -21.03
C ASP A 308 8.03 -8.74 -21.46
N HIS A 309 9.01 -8.36 -20.65
CA HIS A 309 10.43 -8.57 -20.94
C HIS A 309 11.00 -9.83 -20.30
N GLY A 310 10.29 -10.50 -19.38
CA GLY A 310 10.75 -11.73 -18.73
C GLY A 310 11.96 -11.54 -17.80
N ILE A 311 12.16 -10.34 -17.28
CA ILE A 311 13.34 -9.98 -16.48
C ILE A 311 12.94 -9.89 -15.00
N THR A 312 13.63 -10.68 -14.17
CA THR A 312 13.68 -10.43 -12.72
C THR A 312 14.79 -9.43 -12.43
N LEU A 313 14.47 -8.28 -11.84
CA LEU A 313 15.47 -7.25 -11.53
C LEU A 313 16.57 -7.80 -10.60
N PRO A 314 17.84 -7.39 -10.77
CA PRO A 314 18.91 -7.70 -9.82
C PRO A 314 18.53 -7.25 -8.41
N ALA A 315 18.72 -8.10 -7.41
CA ALA A 315 18.19 -7.87 -6.05
C ALA A 315 18.62 -6.51 -5.48
N ALA A 316 19.90 -6.16 -5.56
CA ALA A 316 20.40 -4.88 -5.03
C ALA A 316 19.77 -3.65 -5.71
N TYR A 317 19.47 -3.73 -7.02
CA TYR A 317 18.78 -2.67 -7.74
C TYR A 317 17.32 -2.58 -7.32
N ASP A 318 16.63 -3.72 -7.25
CA ASP A 318 15.21 -3.78 -6.87
C ASP A 318 14.99 -3.35 -5.41
N ASP A 319 15.93 -3.68 -4.51
CA ASP A 319 15.94 -3.22 -3.12
C ASP A 319 15.96 -1.69 -3.02
N GLU A 320 16.82 -1.04 -3.82
CA GLU A 320 16.94 0.41 -3.87
C GLU A 320 15.72 1.05 -4.54
N TYR A 321 15.27 0.51 -5.68
CA TYR A 321 14.05 0.91 -6.38
C TYR A 321 12.83 0.90 -5.46
N PHE A 322 12.61 -0.20 -4.73
CA PHE A 322 11.51 -0.33 -3.78
C PHE A 322 11.64 0.68 -2.64
N ARG A 323 12.84 0.80 -2.04
CA ARG A 323 13.08 1.81 -0.98
C ARG A 323 12.73 3.21 -1.47
N HIS A 324 13.14 3.58 -2.68
CA HIS A 324 12.91 4.92 -3.21
C HIS A 324 11.43 5.22 -3.45
N ILE A 325 10.67 4.29 -4.04
CA ILE A 325 9.21 4.45 -4.18
C ILE A 325 8.56 4.56 -2.80
N GLN A 326 9.01 3.75 -1.84
CA GLN A 326 8.47 3.75 -0.48
C GLN A 326 8.60 5.10 0.22
N TRP A 327 9.78 5.71 0.14
CA TRP A 327 10.02 7.02 0.73
C TRP A 327 9.42 8.16 -0.08
N ALA A 328 9.43 8.08 -1.42
CA ALA A 328 8.74 9.06 -2.26
C ALA A 328 7.25 9.13 -1.92
N HIS A 329 6.58 7.98 -1.79
CA HIS A 329 5.17 7.89 -1.45
C HIS A 329 4.88 8.48 -0.05
N LEU A 330 5.59 8.01 0.99
CA LEU A 330 5.39 8.52 2.36
C LEU A 330 5.68 10.02 2.46
N ALA A 331 6.86 10.45 1.99
CA ALA A 331 7.30 11.84 2.10
C ALA A 331 6.38 12.78 1.32
N SER A 332 5.81 12.34 0.20
CA SER A 332 4.82 13.11 -0.57
C SER A 332 3.43 13.18 0.09
N GLY A 333 3.23 12.54 1.25
CA GLY A 333 1.98 12.58 2.00
C GLY A 333 1.10 11.35 1.85
N GLY A 334 1.59 10.25 1.28
CA GLY A 334 0.88 8.98 1.36
C GLY A 334 0.67 8.53 2.82
N ALA A 335 -0.46 7.87 3.09
CA ALA A 335 -0.79 7.27 4.38
C ALA A 335 -0.11 5.90 4.59
N GLY A 336 1.00 5.64 3.89
CA GLY A 336 1.71 4.36 3.84
C GLY A 336 2.97 4.48 2.99
N GLY A 337 3.64 3.35 2.73
CA GLY A 337 4.86 3.30 1.92
C GLY A 337 4.66 2.83 0.48
N GLY A 338 3.44 2.73 -0.05
CA GLY A 338 3.21 1.95 -1.28
C GLY A 338 3.39 0.45 -1.03
N MET A 339 2.70 -0.41 -1.79
CA MET A 339 2.87 -1.87 -1.65
C MET A 339 3.42 -2.49 -2.92
N ARG A 340 4.60 -3.10 -2.82
CA ARG A 340 5.26 -3.77 -3.95
C ARG A 340 4.53 -5.06 -4.29
N TRP A 341 3.93 -5.15 -5.47
CA TRP A 341 3.64 -6.45 -6.10
C TRP A 341 4.98 -7.16 -6.32
N PRO A 342 5.18 -8.48 -6.18
CA PRO A 342 6.54 -9.01 -6.28
C PRO A 342 7.23 -8.81 -7.65
N ASN A 343 6.58 -9.11 -8.78
CA ASN A 343 7.18 -9.12 -10.13
C ASN A 343 8.59 -9.75 -10.18
N ARG A 344 8.74 -10.94 -9.58
CA ARG A 344 9.99 -11.69 -9.48
C ARG A 344 9.68 -13.19 -9.58
N ASP A 345 10.68 -13.98 -9.96
CA ASP A 345 10.61 -15.45 -9.90
C ASP A 345 11.59 -16.00 -8.83
N PRO A 346 11.10 -16.67 -7.77
CA PRO A 346 9.67 -16.81 -7.42
C PRO A 346 9.03 -15.48 -6.98
N HIS A 347 7.70 -15.42 -6.91
CA HIS A 347 6.91 -14.27 -6.45
C HIS A 347 7.09 -13.98 -4.95
N VAL A 348 8.28 -13.53 -4.57
CA VAL A 348 8.66 -13.17 -3.19
C VAL A 348 9.44 -11.86 -3.18
N LEU A 349 9.30 -11.08 -2.12
CA LEU A 349 10.15 -9.90 -1.92
C LEU A 349 11.52 -10.31 -1.38
N THR A 350 12.54 -9.53 -1.70
CA THR A 350 13.92 -9.76 -1.27
C THR A 350 14.12 -9.39 0.21
N PRO A 351 15.19 -9.89 0.87
CA PRO A 351 15.56 -9.45 2.21
C PRO A 351 15.84 -7.94 2.30
N GLY A 352 16.35 -7.30 1.24
CA GLY A 352 16.59 -5.85 1.23
C GLY A 352 15.30 -5.04 1.20
N MET A 353 14.28 -5.50 0.48
CA MET A 353 12.93 -4.92 0.56
C MET A 353 12.33 -5.07 1.97
N ARG A 354 12.51 -6.22 2.62
CA ARG A 354 12.11 -6.40 4.04
C ARG A 354 12.84 -5.42 4.96
N ALA A 355 14.12 -5.18 4.73
CA ALA A 355 14.88 -4.20 5.49
C ALA A 355 14.34 -2.77 5.28
N ALA A 356 13.92 -2.41 4.06
CA ALA A 356 13.29 -1.12 3.75
C ALA A 356 11.91 -0.96 4.43
N GLN A 357 11.09 -2.01 4.48
CA GLN A 357 9.84 -2.02 5.26
C GLN A 357 10.12 -1.79 6.75
N GLY A 358 11.14 -2.47 7.28
CA GLY A 358 11.56 -2.30 8.67
C GLY A 358 12.10 -0.90 8.96
N ALA A 359 12.81 -0.29 8.02
CA ALA A 359 13.28 1.09 8.11
C ALA A 359 12.11 2.07 8.24
N LEU A 360 11.08 1.92 7.41
CA LEU A 360 9.86 2.72 7.51
C LEU A 360 9.18 2.53 8.86
N SER A 361 8.98 1.29 9.30
CA SER A 361 8.39 0.99 10.61
C SER A 361 9.11 1.68 11.77
N ARG A 362 10.44 1.81 11.71
CA ARG A 362 11.24 2.51 12.73
C ARG A 362 11.20 4.03 12.62
N PHE A 363 10.89 4.59 11.45
CA PHE A 363 10.73 6.03 11.25
C PHE A 363 9.37 6.54 11.72
N LEU A 364 8.30 5.77 11.51
CA LEU A 364 6.93 6.21 11.82
C LEU A 364 6.76 6.80 13.24
N PRO A 365 7.35 6.25 14.33
CA PRO A 365 7.19 6.83 15.67
C PRO A 365 7.78 8.24 15.86
N LEU A 366 8.51 8.78 14.87
CA LEU A 366 9.12 10.10 14.95
C LEU A 366 8.14 11.25 14.63
N ILE A 367 6.93 10.93 14.15
CA ILE A 367 5.90 11.87 13.71
C ILE A 367 4.58 11.58 14.44
N ASP A 368 3.82 12.62 14.82
CA ASP A 368 2.50 12.50 15.44
C ASP A 368 1.41 12.40 14.36
N TRP A 369 1.34 11.24 13.69
CA TRP A 369 0.42 11.00 12.57
C TRP A 369 -1.06 11.30 12.85
N PRO A 370 -1.64 10.95 14.03
CA PRO A 370 -3.05 11.24 14.32
C PRO A 370 -3.38 12.74 14.38
N ARG A 371 -2.35 13.60 14.43
CA ARG A 371 -2.50 15.06 14.45
C ARG A 371 -1.82 15.74 13.26
N PHE A 372 -1.31 14.98 12.30
CA PHE A 372 -0.56 15.52 11.18
C PHE A 372 -1.49 15.92 10.03
N LEU A 373 -1.68 17.22 9.82
CA LEU A 373 -2.54 17.77 8.77
C LEU A 373 -1.76 17.98 7.48
N ARG A 374 -1.26 16.88 6.90
CA ARG A 374 -0.32 16.92 5.78
C ARG A 374 -0.81 17.85 4.66
N ARG A 375 0.10 18.69 4.18
CA ARG A 375 0.09 19.29 2.85
C ARG A 375 1.29 18.75 2.09
N ASN A 376 1.12 18.35 0.84
CA ASN A 376 2.27 18.02 -0.01
C ASN A 376 3.15 19.27 -0.21
N LEU A 377 4.47 19.11 -0.13
CA LEU A 377 5.47 20.18 -0.22
C LEU A 377 6.53 19.89 -1.31
N ASN A 378 6.31 18.92 -2.20
CA ASN A 378 7.32 18.47 -3.17
C ASN A 378 7.82 19.61 -4.06
N ASP A 379 6.91 20.48 -4.50
CA ASP A 379 7.23 21.62 -5.37
C ASP A 379 7.61 22.88 -4.56
N GLU A 380 7.28 22.89 -3.27
CA GLU A 380 7.45 24.05 -2.39
C GLU A 380 8.76 24.03 -1.59
N ILE A 381 9.35 22.85 -1.36
CA ILE A 381 10.67 22.76 -0.72
C ILE A 381 11.73 23.29 -1.68
N ALA A 382 12.38 24.39 -1.29
CA ALA A 382 13.46 24.95 -2.10
C ALA A 382 14.77 24.21 -1.79
N VAL A 383 15.38 23.60 -2.81
CA VAL A 383 16.76 23.11 -2.77
C VAL A 383 17.67 24.24 -3.24
N GLU A 384 18.28 24.95 -2.28
CA GLU A 384 19.14 26.10 -2.53
C GLU A 384 20.55 25.69 -3.03
N SER A 385 21.00 24.51 -2.62
CA SER A 385 22.24 23.88 -3.11
C SER A 385 22.25 22.37 -2.84
N GLY A 386 23.09 21.64 -3.59
CA GLY A 386 23.23 20.18 -3.49
C GLY A 386 22.46 19.43 -4.57
N ALA A 387 23.02 18.32 -5.05
CA ALA A 387 22.43 17.49 -6.11
C ALA A 387 21.41 16.48 -5.54
N VAL A 388 20.28 17.00 -5.06
CA VAL A 388 19.20 16.22 -4.45
C VAL A 388 17.83 16.58 -5.01
N HIS A 389 16.95 15.59 -5.15
CA HIS A 389 15.51 15.79 -5.21
C HIS A 389 14.96 15.79 -3.79
N ALA A 390 14.14 16.80 -3.47
CA ALA A 390 13.43 16.86 -2.20
C ALA A 390 11.98 16.44 -2.39
N PHE A 391 11.51 15.55 -1.53
CA PHE A 391 10.11 15.20 -1.37
C PHE A 391 9.71 15.61 0.04
N GLY A 392 8.47 16.04 0.25
CA GLY A 392 8.04 16.32 1.60
C GLY A 392 6.57 16.62 1.74
N CYS A 393 6.11 16.53 2.97
CA CYS A 393 4.79 16.96 3.39
C CYS A 393 4.89 17.55 4.79
N GLY A 394 3.99 18.47 5.11
CA GLY A 394 4.06 19.21 6.36
C GLY A 394 2.77 19.95 6.72
N ASP A 395 2.67 20.32 7.98
CA ASP A 395 1.69 21.27 8.50
C ASP A 395 2.41 22.37 9.31
N ALA A 396 1.68 23.15 10.10
CA ALA A 396 2.27 24.22 10.91
C ALA A 396 3.18 23.71 12.05
N SER A 397 3.08 22.43 12.42
CA SER A 397 3.70 21.84 13.62
C SER A 397 4.76 20.80 13.32
N GLN A 398 4.65 20.05 12.22
CA GLN A 398 5.55 18.97 11.90
C GLN A 398 5.70 18.78 10.39
N ALA A 399 6.80 18.16 9.97
CA ALA A 399 7.04 17.84 8.57
C ALA A 399 7.88 16.57 8.40
N VAL A 400 7.66 15.89 7.27
CA VAL A 400 8.49 14.81 6.75
C VAL A 400 9.15 15.31 5.48
N VAL A 401 10.48 15.18 5.40
CA VAL A 401 11.23 15.51 4.18
C VAL A 401 12.13 14.33 3.84
N TRP A 402 12.18 13.95 2.56
CA TRP A 402 13.11 12.94 2.07
C TRP A 402 13.97 13.54 0.96
N LEU A 403 15.29 13.34 1.09
CA LEU A 403 16.29 13.86 0.18
C LEU A 403 16.93 12.69 -0.57
N LEU A 404 16.58 12.59 -1.85
CA LEU A 404 17.10 11.60 -2.78
C LEU A 404 18.25 12.20 -3.58
N ARG A 405 19.39 11.52 -3.64
CA ARG A 405 20.51 11.95 -4.48
C ARG A 405 20.16 11.80 -5.96
N GLN A 406 20.60 12.76 -6.77
CA GLN A 406 20.36 12.76 -8.23
C GLN A 406 21.44 12.05 -9.05
N GLU A 407 22.66 11.97 -8.52
CA GLU A 407 23.79 11.44 -9.27
C GLU A 407 23.67 9.93 -9.43
N LEU A 408 23.48 9.48 -10.67
CA LEU A 408 23.42 8.06 -11.02
C LEU A 408 24.82 7.43 -11.08
N GLY A 409 24.93 6.22 -10.56
CA GLY A 409 26.14 5.40 -10.61
C GLY A 409 26.39 4.75 -11.98
N GLU A 410 27.31 3.79 -11.95
CA GLU A 410 27.58 2.89 -13.08
C GLU A 410 26.37 1.98 -13.32
N ALA A 411 26.16 1.62 -14.59
CA ALA A 411 25.07 0.72 -14.94
C ALA A 411 25.36 -0.71 -14.48
N VAL A 412 24.39 -1.33 -13.82
CA VAL A 412 24.36 -2.76 -13.49
C VAL A 412 23.28 -3.38 -14.36
N GLU A 413 23.69 -4.30 -15.25
CA GLU A 413 22.78 -4.95 -16.20
C GLU A 413 21.90 -3.95 -16.99
N GLY A 414 22.52 -2.87 -17.46
CA GLY A 414 21.87 -1.82 -18.25
C GLY A 414 21.03 -0.82 -17.44
N ARG A 415 20.94 -0.96 -16.12
CA ARG A 415 20.14 -0.10 -15.24
C ARG A 415 21.01 0.65 -14.25
N ARG A 416 20.61 1.86 -13.86
CA ARG A 416 21.48 2.77 -13.10
C ARG A 416 20.94 3.02 -11.69
N PRO A 417 21.54 2.46 -10.63
CA PRO A 417 21.24 2.89 -9.28
C PRO A 417 21.81 4.29 -9.01
N VAL A 418 21.46 4.87 -7.87
CA VAL A 418 22.11 6.06 -7.34
C VAL A 418 23.57 5.75 -7.02
N LYS A 419 24.45 6.73 -7.21
CA LYS A 419 25.87 6.59 -6.89
C LYS A 419 26.06 6.29 -5.40
N ALA A 420 26.60 5.10 -5.10
CA ALA A 420 26.75 4.62 -3.72
C ALA A 420 27.74 5.40 -2.86
N SER A 421 28.76 6.03 -3.46
CA SER A 421 29.87 6.67 -2.75
C SER A 421 29.82 8.21 -2.80
N GLY A 422 30.54 8.83 -1.86
CA GLY A 422 30.65 10.28 -1.75
C GLY A 422 29.57 10.90 -0.88
N THR A 423 29.85 12.12 -0.42
CA THR A 423 28.98 12.89 0.46
C THR A 423 28.30 14.00 -0.33
N VAL A 424 26.99 14.17 -0.13
CA VAL A 424 26.24 15.31 -0.66
C VAL A 424 25.81 16.19 0.51
N GLN A 425 26.29 17.43 0.53
CA GLN A 425 25.73 18.45 1.41
C GLN A 425 24.64 19.20 0.62
N ALA A 426 23.45 19.27 1.19
CA ALA A 426 22.34 20.03 0.62
C ALA A 426 21.99 21.23 1.51
N SER A 427 21.52 22.32 0.93
CA SER A 427 20.86 23.42 1.64
C SER A 427 19.41 23.45 1.19
N ILE A 428 18.48 23.27 2.12
CA ILE A 428 17.05 23.24 1.82
C ILE A 428 16.29 24.23 2.69
N ARG A 429 15.12 24.64 2.20
CA ARG A 429 14.14 25.43 2.96
C ARG A 429 12.79 24.73 2.93
N VAL A 430 12.30 24.37 4.11
CA VAL A 430 11.01 23.70 4.32
C VAL A 430 9.96 24.73 4.71
N PRO A 431 8.98 25.05 3.85
CA PRO A 431 7.96 26.04 4.16
C PRO A 431 6.80 25.46 4.98
N GLY A 432 5.95 26.34 5.51
CA GLY A 432 4.66 25.97 6.12
C GLY A 432 4.69 25.69 7.63
N LEU A 433 5.87 25.45 8.20
CA LEU A 433 6.06 25.37 9.66
C LEU A 433 5.87 26.76 10.29
N ALA A 434 5.21 26.81 11.46
CA ALA A 434 5.05 28.04 12.22
C ALA A 434 6.42 28.55 12.75
N PRO A 435 6.62 29.86 12.93
CA PRO A 435 7.84 30.37 13.56
C PRO A 435 8.05 29.74 14.94
N GLY A 436 9.23 29.17 15.18
CA GLY A 436 9.49 28.40 16.39
C GLY A 436 10.73 27.52 16.33
N ARG A 437 11.05 26.84 17.44
CA ARG A 437 12.16 25.89 17.54
C ARG A 437 11.67 24.48 17.21
N TYR A 438 12.47 23.77 16.41
CA TYR A 438 12.19 22.42 15.95
C TYR A 438 13.36 21.50 16.22
N ARG A 439 13.05 20.27 16.62
CA ARG A 439 13.97 19.14 16.61
C ARG A 439 13.84 18.42 15.27
N VAL A 440 14.98 18.23 14.61
CA VAL A 440 15.08 17.53 13.33
C VAL A 440 15.86 16.25 13.54
N THR A 441 15.19 15.11 13.40
CA THR A 441 15.85 13.80 13.40
C THR A 441 16.24 13.43 11.97
N LEU A 442 17.53 13.17 11.77
CA LEU A 442 18.10 12.69 10.52
C LEU A 442 18.04 11.17 10.53
N PHE A 443 17.42 10.58 9.53
CA PHE A 443 17.19 9.14 9.43
C PHE A 443 17.81 8.60 8.13
N ASP A 444 18.82 7.74 8.29
CA ASP A 444 19.43 7.02 7.17
C ASP A 444 18.44 5.92 6.75
N THR A 445 17.87 6.09 5.56
CA THR A 445 16.81 5.23 5.03
C THR A 445 17.34 3.87 4.56
N LEU A 446 18.61 3.81 4.14
CA LEU A 446 19.29 2.60 3.70
C LEU A 446 19.69 1.75 4.91
N ALA A 447 20.31 2.36 5.92
CA ALA A 447 20.61 1.68 7.18
C ALA A 447 19.37 1.48 8.07
N GLY A 448 18.30 2.21 7.79
CA GLY A 448 17.04 2.21 8.51
C GLY A 448 17.19 2.59 9.98
N ARG A 449 17.95 3.64 10.29
CA ARG A 449 18.19 4.08 11.67
C ARG A 449 18.46 5.58 11.74
N GLU A 450 18.29 6.15 12.93
CA GLU A 450 18.71 7.52 13.19
C GLU A 450 20.22 7.69 12.92
N ALA A 451 20.54 8.72 12.13
CA ALA A 451 21.89 9.12 11.77
C ALA A 451 22.37 10.33 12.60
N GLY A 452 21.43 11.09 13.17
CA GLY A 452 21.73 12.24 14.02
C GLY A 452 20.49 13.05 14.35
N GLN A 453 20.67 14.07 15.17
CA GLN A 453 19.62 15.04 15.49
C GLN A 453 20.23 16.45 15.46
N MET A 454 19.43 17.43 15.09
CA MET A 454 19.78 18.84 15.18
C MET A 454 18.58 19.67 15.61
N GLU A 455 18.85 20.85 16.18
CA GLU A 455 17.83 21.86 16.40
C GLU A 455 17.93 22.95 15.34
N ALA A 456 16.79 23.45 14.89
CA ALA A 456 16.72 24.57 13.97
C ALA A 456 15.52 25.46 14.32
N THR A 457 15.57 26.72 13.94
CA THR A 457 14.49 27.69 14.18
C THR A 457 13.85 28.04 12.85
N ALA A 458 12.53 27.88 12.73
CA ALA A 458 11.76 28.34 11.59
C ALA A 458 11.44 29.82 11.75
N ASP A 459 11.54 30.56 10.65
CA ASP A 459 11.05 31.93 10.52
C ASP A 459 9.79 31.97 9.64
N ASP A 460 9.30 33.17 9.28
CA ASP A 460 8.14 33.33 8.40
C ASP A 460 8.35 32.73 6.99
N ALA A 461 9.60 32.52 6.57
CA ALA A 461 9.95 31.85 5.32
C ALA A 461 10.21 30.35 5.50
N GLY A 462 9.98 29.79 6.68
CA GLY A 462 10.12 28.36 6.99
C GLY A 462 11.45 27.97 7.65
N LEU A 463 11.72 26.66 7.67
CA LEU A 463 12.88 26.08 8.33
C LEU A 463 14.01 25.84 7.32
N ARG A 464 15.15 26.51 7.51
CA ARG A 464 16.35 26.28 6.69
C ARG A 464 17.24 25.21 7.32
N LEU A 465 17.66 24.22 6.54
CA LEU A 465 18.48 23.10 6.98
C LEU A 465 19.64 22.85 6.02
N THR A 466 20.78 22.40 6.55
CA THR A 466 21.96 22.00 5.77
C THR A 466 22.39 20.56 6.06
N PRO A 467 21.57 19.55 5.71
CA PRO A 467 21.88 18.17 5.98
C PRO A 467 23.03 17.64 5.10
N THR A 468 23.74 16.65 5.65
CA THR A 468 24.81 15.93 4.98
C THR A 468 24.38 14.48 4.75
N ILE A 469 24.33 14.06 3.49
CA ILE A 469 23.98 12.69 3.07
C ILE A 469 25.29 11.94 2.81
N ALA A 470 25.62 11.00 3.70
CA ALA A 470 26.89 10.26 3.65
C ALA A 470 26.86 9.08 2.64
N ALA A 471 25.71 8.41 2.51
CA ALA A 471 25.45 7.33 1.57
C ALA A 471 23.92 7.22 1.36
N GLY A 472 23.50 6.62 0.24
CA GLY A 472 22.07 6.42 -0.06
C GLY A 472 21.28 7.74 -0.07
N ASP A 473 20.22 7.78 0.72
CA ASP A 473 19.23 8.85 0.79
C ASP A 473 18.87 9.13 2.26
N LEU A 474 18.27 10.30 2.55
CA LEU A 474 18.09 10.79 3.92
C LEU A 474 16.66 11.28 4.15
N ALA A 475 16.00 10.73 5.16
CA ALA A 475 14.72 11.25 5.65
C ALA A 475 14.93 12.16 6.87
N LEU A 476 14.09 13.17 7.00
CA LEU A 476 14.06 14.13 8.10
C LEU A 476 12.67 14.07 8.74
N ALA A 477 12.62 13.78 10.04
CA ALA A 477 11.43 13.99 10.85
C ALA A 477 11.60 15.31 11.60
N ILE A 478 10.71 16.27 11.34
CA ILE A 478 10.77 17.62 11.90
C ILE A 478 9.57 17.79 12.83
N VAL A 479 9.83 18.01 14.11
CA VAL A 479 8.79 18.17 15.16
C VAL A 479 9.17 19.32 16.10
N PRO A 480 8.22 19.91 16.86
CA PRO A 480 8.53 20.98 17.80
C PRO A 480 9.57 20.52 18.85
N ALA A 481 10.49 21.41 19.23
CA ALA A 481 11.59 21.13 20.15
C ALA A 481 11.16 21.09 21.63
#